data_AF-A0A502SQL6-F1
#
_entry.id   AF-A0A502SQL6-F1
#
_cell.length_a   1.000
_cell.length_b   1.000
_cell.length_c   1.000
_cell.angle_alpha   90.00
_cell.angle_beta   90.00
_cell.angle_gamma   90.00
#
_symmetry.space_group_name_H-M   'P 1'
#
loop_
_entity.id
_entity.type
_entity.pdbx_description
1 polymer ?
#
loop_
_entity_poly.entity_id
_entity_poly.type
_entity_poly.pdbx_seq_one_letter_code
_entity_poly.pdbx_strand_id
1 'polypeptide(L)' 'MKRTRWTQRAVRRLDQVGAFIEKDNPTAAARVVAGIVSCAD' A
#
# COMPACT_ATOMS: atom_id res chain seq x y z
N MET A 1 -6.52 -19.75 -5.76
CA MET A 1 -5.52 -18.70 -5.47
C MET A 1 -5.27 -18.66 -3.97
N LYS A 2 -4.01 -18.64 -3.54
CA LYS A 2 -3.67 -18.50 -2.12
C LYS A 2 -3.62 -17.00 -1.80
N ARG A 3 -4.54 -16.50 -0.97
CA ARG A 3 -4.51 -15.10 -0.54
C ARG A 3 -3.20 -14.78 0.17
N THR A 4 -2.53 -13.72 -0.27
CA THR A 4 -1.30 -13.25 0.38
C THR A 4 -1.61 -12.72 1.78
N ARG A 5 -0.92 -13.29 2.78
CA ARG A 5 -1.05 -12.84 4.17
C ARG A 5 0.06 -11.86 4.48
N TRP A 6 -0.33 -10.62 4.75
CA TRP A 6 0.59 -9.55 5.09
C TRP A 6 0.96 -9.63 6.57
N THR A 7 2.24 -9.46 6.88
CA THR A 7 2.69 -9.26 8.26
C THR A 7 2.31 -7.86 8.74
N GLN A 8 2.20 -7.64 10.06
CA GLN A 8 1.97 -6.30 10.61
C GLN A 8 3.02 -5.28 10.15
N ARG A 9 4.28 -5.71 10.01
CA ARG A 9 5.37 -4.88 9.50
C ARG A 9 5.09 -4.41 8.06
N ALA A 10 4.60 -5.31 7.21
CA ALA A 10 4.31 -4.99 5.83
C ALA A 10 3.13 -4.01 5.72
N VAL A 11 2.08 -4.19 6.52
CA VAL A 11 0.96 -3.24 6.62
C VAL A 11 1.43 -1.85 7.05
N ARG A 12 2.26 -1.76 8.10
CA ARG A 12 2.85 -0.48 8.54
C ARG A 12 3.70 0.19 7.45
N ARG A 13 4.35 -0.60 6.59
CA ARG A 13 5.17 -0.04 5.52
C ARG A 13 4.32 0.53 4.39
N LEU A 14 3.19 -0.11 4.06
CA LEU A 14 2.22 0.45 3.12
C LEU A 14 1.64 1.77 3.62
N ASP A 15 1.31 1.83 4.91
CA ASP A 15 0.83 3.06 5.56
C ASP A 15 1.86 4.19 5.47
N GLN A 16 3.13 3.91 5.81
CA GLN A 16 4.23 4.88 5.68
C GLN A 16 4.43 5.39 4.24
N VAL A 17 4.30 4.52 3.25
CA VAL A 17 4.39 4.90 1.83
C VAL A 17 3.20 5.78 1.44
N GLY A 18 1.99 5.40 1.84
CA GLY A 18 0.78 6.19 1.62
C GLY A 18 0.92 7.59 2.21
N ALA A 19 1.25 7.69 3.50
CA ALA A 19 1.42 8.95 4.21
C ALA A 19 2.56 9.82 3.68
N PHE A 20 3.59 9.21 3.08
CA PHE A 20 4.66 9.96 2.41
C PHE A 20 4.15 10.64 1.13
N ILE A 21 3.43 9.90 0.28
CA ILE A 21 2.91 10.39 -1.00
C ILE A 21 1.72 11.34 -0.81
N GLU A 22 0.89 11.09 0.21
CA GLU A 22 -0.32 11.86 0.50
C GLU A 22 -0.04 13.34 0.74
N LYS A 23 1.16 13.68 1.25
CA LYS A 23 1.61 15.06 1.45
C LYS A 23 1.58 15.90 0.18
N ASP A 24 1.84 15.28 -0.96
CA ASP A 24 1.93 15.95 -2.26
C ASP A 24 0.71 15.64 -3.13
N ASN A 25 0.23 14.40 -3.11
CA ASN A 25 -0.90 13.97 -3.94
C ASN A 25 -1.70 12.81 -3.28
N PRO A 26 -2.83 13.11 -2.63
CA PRO A 26 -3.64 12.09 -1.94
C PRO A 26 -4.21 11.05 -2.91
N THR A 27 -4.57 11.46 -4.13
CA THR A 27 -5.08 10.56 -5.16
C THR A 27 -4.00 9.59 -5.64
N ALA A 28 -2.74 10.04 -5.72
CA ALA A 28 -1.63 9.17 -6.09
C ALA A 28 -1.32 8.14 -4.99
N ALA A 29 -1.41 8.52 -3.72
CA ALA A 29 -1.19 7.62 -2.59
C ALA A 29 -2.13 6.40 -2.65
N ALA A 30 -3.42 6.65 -2.85
CA ALA A 30 -4.43 5.59 -2.98
C ALA A 30 -4.13 4.64 -4.16
N ARG A 31 -3.75 5.20 -5.33
CA ARG A 31 -3.42 4.41 -6.52
C ARG A 31 -2.20 3.52 -6.32
N VAL A 32 -1.15 4.05 -5.68
CA VAL A 32 0.09 3.30 -5.44
C VAL A 32 -0.15 2.15 -4.46
N VAL A 33 -0.82 2.41 -3.33
CA VAL A 33 -1.11 1.36 -2.35
C VAL A 33 -2.00 0.28 -2.96
N ALA A 34 -3.04 0.65 -3.69
CA ALA A 34 -3.90 -0.31 -4.39
C ALA A 34 -3.12 -1.14 -5.43
N GLY A 35 -2.23 -0.51 -6.21
CA GLY A 35 -1.40 -1.22 -7.18
C GLY A 35 -0.48 -2.26 -6.54
N ILE A 36 0.16 -1.92 -5.41
CA ILE A 36 1.02 -2.86 -4.67
C ILE A 36 0.21 -4.06 -4.14
N VAL A 37 -0.98 -3.81 -3.59
CA VAL A 37 -1.85 -4.88 -3.07
C VAL A 37 -2.32 -5.78 -4.20
N SER A 38 -2.76 -5.22 -5.32
CA SER A 38 -3.22 -5.98 -6.49
C SER A 38 -2.12 -6.83 -7.14
N CYS A 39 -0.87 -6.35 -7.17
CA CYS A 39 0.25 -7.15 -7.68
C CYS A 39 0.67 -8.29 -6.74
N ALA A 40 0.29 -8.22 -5.47
CA ALA A 40 0.66 -9.19 -4.45
C ALA A 40 -0.41 -10.25 -4.20
N ASP A 41 -1.66 -10.02 -4.60
CA ASP A 41 -2.75 -11.02 -4.57
C ASP A 41 -2.66 -12.02 -5.74
#